data_AF-A0A098VTD5-F1
#
_entry.id   AF-A0A098VTD5-F1
#
_cell.length_a   1.000
_cell.length_b   1.000
_cell.length_c   1.000
_cell.angle_alpha   90.00
_cell.angle_beta   90.00
_cell.angle_gamma   90.00
#
_symmetry.space_group_name_H-M   'P 1'
#
loop_
_entity.id
_entity.type
_entity.pdbx_description
1 polymer ?
#
loop_
_entity_poly.entity_id
_entity_poly.type
_entity_poly.pdbx_seq_one_letter_code
_entity_poly.pdbx_strand_id
1 'polypeptide(L)'
;MPSSTKSVLVVLTNSNTISSSCPPGDKCCTTPSSEQKTVSGFDIKEVAYIYLNLCKKMKLPITFATPHGGMAPVDPSSKEETEKDSYVREFLRDTSLLDRFHDTKPLSSINPEEYSIVLIPGKYATMVDLASNDTLCKIIDAVYFKNRGIIGTIGHGVCALFSCQSEEKDKPKASPLCKNFLKGRRCTGPTNEEEKILNIDHCLPYLIEDRLRECGAHFESAHPFSPFVVVDERLVTGQ
;
A
#
# COMPACT_ATOMS: atom_id res chain seq x y z
N MET A 1 -19.56 12.35 -25.67
CA MET A 1 -19.14 11.10 -24.99
C MET A 1 -19.85 11.09 -23.64
N PRO A 2 -20.67 10.09 -23.29
CA PRO A 2 -21.21 10.02 -21.95
C PRO A 2 -20.02 9.95 -20.98
N SER A 3 -19.99 10.87 -20.02
CA SER A 3 -19.02 10.88 -18.93
C SER A 3 -19.11 9.54 -18.22
N SER A 4 -18.24 8.57 -18.54
CA SER A 4 -18.15 7.36 -17.75
C SER A 4 -17.77 7.81 -16.34
N THR A 5 -18.57 7.44 -15.36
CA THR A 5 -18.26 7.70 -13.95
C THR A 5 -16.99 6.93 -13.64
N LYS A 6 -15.83 7.58 -13.77
CA LYS A 6 -14.54 6.97 -13.48
C LYS A 6 -14.52 6.53 -12.02
N SER A 7 -14.09 5.29 -11.81
CA SER A 7 -14.20 4.58 -10.54
C SER A 7 -12.91 4.65 -9.72
N VAL A 8 -12.96 4.13 -8.50
CA VAL A 8 -11.83 3.98 -7.59
C VAL A 8 -11.34 2.53 -7.64
N LEU A 9 -10.06 2.34 -7.91
CA LEU A 9 -9.38 1.06 -7.75
C LEU A 9 -8.71 1.03 -6.37
N VAL A 10 -9.01 0.02 -5.57
CA VAL A 10 -8.29 -0.25 -4.32
C VAL A 10 -7.47 -1.52 -4.53
N VAL A 11 -6.15 -1.40 -4.43
CA VAL A 11 -5.21 -2.50 -4.65
C VAL A 11 -4.74 -3.04 -3.31
N LEU A 12 -5.01 -4.32 -3.06
CA LEU A 12 -4.63 -5.04 -1.85
C LEU A 12 -3.52 -6.06 -2.17
N THR A 13 -2.81 -6.49 -1.14
CA THR A 13 -1.85 -7.60 -1.24
C THR A 13 -2.58 -8.95 -1.37
N ASN A 14 -1.99 -9.92 -2.07
CA ASN A 14 -2.36 -11.34 -1.95
C ASN A 14 -1.53 -12.05 -0.88
N SER A 15 -0.42 -11.46 -0.47
CA SER A 15 0.52 -12.04 0.48
C SER A 15 -0.04 -12.01 1.89
N ASN A 16 0.12 -13.13 2.60
CA ASN A 16 -0.34 -13.30 3.99
C ASN A 16 0.83 -13.46 4.97
N THR A 17 2.06 -13.30 4.50
CA THR A 17 3.27 -13.43 5.30
C THR A 17 4.33 -12.45 4.83
N ILE A 18 5.22 -12.07 5.73
CA ILE A 18 6.49 -11.42 5.42
C ILE A 18 7.62 -12.32 5.93
N SER A 19 8.60 -12.60 5.06
CA SER A 19 9.80 -13.34 5.44
C SER A 19 10.90 -12.36 5.81
N SER A 20 11.46 -12.51 7.02
CA SER A 20 12.65 -11.77 7.44
C SER A 20 13.88 -12.67 7.41
N SER A 21 15.04 -12.10 7.06
CA SER A 21 16.33 -12.70 7.38
C SER A 21 16.83 -12.09 8.68
N CYS A 22 16.54 -12.71 9.82
CA CYS A 22 17.04 -12.22 11.11
C CYS A 22 18.56 -12.50 11.26
N PRO A 23 19.35 -11.57 11.82
CA PRO A 23 20.68 -11.87 12.33
C PRO A 23 20.61 -12.85 13.52
N PRO A 24 21.60 -13.74 13.70
CA PRO A 24 21.60 -14.67 14.83
C PRO A 24 21.66 -13.94 16.18
N GLY A 25 20.73 -14.27 17.09
CA GLY A 25 20.74 -13.81 18.50
C GLY A 25 19.60 -12.86 18.90
N ASP A 26 18.71 -12.50 17.99
CA ASP A 26 17.57 -11.65 18.30
C ASP A 26 16.45 -12.42 19.03
N LYS A 27 15.70 -11.77 19.92
CA LYS A 27 14.68 -12.45 20.76
C LYS A 27 13.47 -12.97 19.97
N CYS A 28 13.33 -12.60 18.69
CA CYS A 28 12.43 -13.25 17.75
C CYS A 28 12.94 -14.65 17.37
N CYS A 29 14.25 -14.87 17.40
CA CYS A 29 14.94 -16.10 16.99
C CYS A 29 15.16 -17.05 18.18
N THR A 30 14.24 -17.99 18.37
CA THR A 30 14.46 -19.12 19.31
C THR A 30 15.21 -20.29 18.68
N THR A 31 15.57 -20.22 17.39
CA THR A 31 16.30 -21.27 16.66
C THR A 31 17.32 -20.71 15.67
N PRO A 32 18.51 -21.35 15.53
CA PRO A 32 19.49 -20.94 14.53
C PRO A 32 19.02 -21.35 13.12
N SER A 33 19.12 -20.41 12.16
CA SER A 33 18.97 -20.59 10.71
C SER A 33 17.63 -21.11 10.16
N SER A 34 16.49 -20.54 10.56
CA SER A 34 15.20 -20.78 9.89
C SER A 34 14.56 -19.45 9.47
N GLU A 35 14.16 -19.31 8.20
CA GLU A 35 13.34 -18.19 7.70
C GLU A 35 12.14 -17.98 8.63
N GLN A 36 12.06 -16.81 9.26
CA GLN A 36 10.97 -16.49 10.17
C GLN A 36 9.87 -15.79 9.37
N LYS A 37 8.74 -16.50 9.20
CA LYS A 37 7.55 -15.99 8.51
C LYS A 37 6.60 -15.39 9.52
N THR A 38 6.42 -14.08 9.47
CA THR A 38 5.42 -13.37 10.27
C THR A 38 4.13 -13.30 9.47
N VAL A 39 3.00 -13.70 10.07
CA VAL A 39 1.68 -13.58 9.42
C VAL A 39 1.32 -12.11 9.26
N SER A 40 0.83 -11.73 8.09
CA SER A 40 0.41 -10.38 7.77
C SER A 40 -0.71 -10.39 6.72
N GLY A 41 -0.97 -9.26 6.09
CA GLY A 41 -2.03 -9.03 5.11
C GLY A 41 -2.19 -7.53 4.85
N PHE A 42 -3.35 -7.13 4.35
CA PHE A 42 -3.69 -5.71 4.30
C PHE A 42 -4.23 -5.21 5.65
N ASP A 43 -4.10 -3.91 5.91
CA ASP A 43 -4.66 -3.28 7.12
C ASP A 43 -6.17 -3.00 6.94
N ILE A 44 -6.99 -3.65 7.78
CA ILE A 44 -8.45 -3.52 7.68
C ILE A 44 -8.96 -2.11 8.05
N LYS A 45 -8.25 -1.39 8.92
CA LYS A 45 -8.60 -0.03 9.33
C LYS A 45 -8.47 0.90 8.13
N GLU A 46 -7.33 0.85 7.45
CA GLU A 46 -7.05 1.70 6.29
C GLU A 46 -8.10 1.48 5.19
N VAL A 47 -8.43 0.21 4.91
CA VAL A 47 -9.48 -0.15 3.94
C VAL A 47 -10.86 0.32 4.39
N ALA A 48 -11.22 0.15 5.67
CA ALA A 48 -12.50 0.60 6.19
C ALA A 48 -12.69 2.12 6.03
N TYR A 49 -11.66 2.90 6.37
CA TYR A 49 -11.71 4.36 6.23
C TYR A 49 -11.78 4.80 4.76
N ILE A 50 -11.02 4.16 3.87
CA ILE A 50 -11.12 4.38 2.42
C ILE A 50 -12.55 4.08 1.94
N TYR A 51 -13.07 2.89 2.24
CA TYR A 51 -14.36 2.45 1.75
C TYR A 51 -15.51 3.32 2.24
N LEU A 52 -15.59 3.58 3.54
CA LEU A 52 -16.71 4.31 4.11
C LEU A 52 -16.71 5.79 3.68
N ASN A 53 -15.54 6.43 3.53
CA ASN A 53 -15.49 7.81 3.04
C ASN A 53 -15.78 7.91 1.54
N LEU A 54 -15.21 7.04 0.71
CA LEU A 54 -15.37 7.16 -0.75
C LEU A 54 -16.69 6.55 -1.24
N CYS A 55 -17.04 5.36 -0.77
CA CYS A 55 -18.23 4.65 -1.22
C CYS A 55 -19.49 5.13 -0.49
N LYS A 56 -19.49 5.14 0.86
CA LYS A 56 -20.72 5.51 1.59
C LYS A 56 -21.02 7.01 1.53
N LYS A 57 -20.02 7.88 1.74
CA LYS A 57 -20.23 9.34 1.73
C LYS A 57 -20.24 9.92 0.31
N MET A 58 -19.25 9.59 -0.53
CA MET A 58 -19.11 10.19 -1.87
C MET A 58 -19.75 9.40 -3.01
N LYS A 59 -20.33 8.22 -2.74
CA LYS A 59 -21.01 7.37 -3.73
C LYS A 59 -20.13 6.98 -4.92
N LEU A 60 -18.81 6.91 -4.71
CA LEU A 60 -17.87 6.46 -5.72
C LEU A 60 -17.85 4.93 -5.80
N PRO A 61 -17.99 4.34 -7.01
CA PRO A 61 -17.83 2.90 -7.19
C PRO A 61 -16.38 2.51 -6.87
N ILE A 62 -16.22 1.48 -6.03
CA ILE A 62 -14.92 0.89 -5.70
C ILE A 62 -14.81 -0.47 -6.36
N THR A 63 -13.66 -0.76 -6.95
CA THR A 63 -13.23 -2.11 -7.33
C THR A 63 -12.07 -2.52 -6.45
N PHE A 64 -12.13 -3.72 -5.85
CA PHE A 64 -10.99 -4.30 -5.15
C PHE A 64 -10.21 -5.21 -6.10
N ALA A 65 -8.89 -5.06 -6.10
CA ALA A 65 -7.99 -5.86 -6.91
C ALA A 65 -6.77 -6.31 -6.10
N THR A 66 -6.20 -7.43 -6.50
CA THR A 66 -4.93 -7.96 -5.96
C THR A 66 -4.07 -8.46 -7.13
N PRO A 67 -2.75 -8.65 -6.95
CA PRO A 67 -1.87 -9.15 -8.01
C PRO A 67 -2.43 -10.32 -8.85
N HIS A 68 -3.02 -11.31 -8.18
CA HIS A 68 -3.52 -12.55 -8.77
C HIS A 68 -5.05 -12.71 -8.71
N GLY A 69 -5.76 -11.75 -8.12
CA GLY A 69 -7.20 -11.85 -7.87
C GLY A 69 -7.52 -12.81 -6.71
N GLY A 70 -8.81 -13.07 -6.49
CA GLY A 70 -9.26 -13.96 -5.42
C GLY A 70 -9.06 -13.35 -4.03
N MET A 71 -8.61 -14.17 -3.07
CA MET A 71 -8.51 -13.78 -1.67
C MET A 71 -7.46 -12.70 -1.43
N ALA A 72 -7.89 -11.60 -0.79
CA ALA A 72 -7.04 -10.64 -0.11
C ALA A 72 -7.01 -10.98 1.41
N PRO A 73 -5.88 -11.38 1.99
CA PRO A 73 -5.78 -11.69 3.41
C PRO A 73 -5.76 -10.42 4.27
N VAL A 74 -6.56 -10.40 5.34
CA VAL A 74 -6.52 -9.36 6.37
C VAL A 74 -5.37 -9.66 7.33
N ASP A 75 -4.58 -8.63 7.69
CA ASP A 75 -3.58 -8.77 8.74
C ASP A 75 -4.25 -9.03 10.10
N PRO A 76 -3.93 -10.14 10.81
CA PRO A 76 -4.58 -10.47 12.08
C PRO A 76 -4.47 -9.37 13.15
N SER A 77 -3.30 -8.70 13.24
CA SER A 77 -3.08 -7.64 14.23
C SER A 77 -3.97 -6.42 13.97
N SER A 78 -4.25 -6.11 12.70
CA SER A 78 -5.15 -5.01 12.34
C SER A 78 -6.59 -5.29 12.79
N LYS A 79 -7.02 -6.55 12.83
CA LYS A 79 -8.36 -6.92 13.28
C LYS A 79 -8.52 -6.67 14.78
N GLU A 80 -7.55 -7.07 15.58
CA GLU A 80 -7.58 -6.90 17.04
C GLU A 80 -7.58 -5.42 17.46
N GLU A 81 -6.77 -4.60 16.80
CA GLU A 81 -6.68 -3.16 17.09
C GLU A 81 -7.96 -2.40 16.70
N THR A 82 -8.68 -2.90 15.69
CA THR A 82 -9.84 -2.20 15.12
C THR A 82 -11.18 -2.52 15.76
N GLU A 83 -11.29 -3.58 16.58
CA GLU A 83 -12.53 -3.88 17.32
C GLU A 83 -12.97 -2.74 18.26
N LYS A 84 -12.05 -1.85 18.63
CA LYS A 84 -12.32 -0.66 19.46
C LYS A 84 -12.80 0.55 18.66
N ASP A 85 -12.62 0.57 17.34
CA ASP A 85 -13.00 1.67 16.46
C ASP A 85 -14.45 1.49 15.98
N SER A 86 -15.33 2.47 16.23
CA SER A 86 -16.73 2.42 15.79
C SER A 86 -16.88 2.40 14.27
N TYR A 87 -15.99 3.06 13.55
CA TYR A 87 -16.03 3.15 12.09
C TYR A 87 -15.69 1.80 11.46
N VAL A 88 -14.65 1.14 11.97
CA VAL A 88 -14.29 -0.21 11.50
C VAL A 88 -15.32 -1.25 11.92
N ARG A 89 -15.92 -1.13 13.12
CA ARG A 89 -17.05 -1.98 13.50
C ARG A 89 -18.25 -1.83 12.57
N GLU A 90 -18.54 -0.62 12.11
CA GLU A 90 -19.59 -0.41 11.09
C GLU A 90 -19.22 -1.08 9.76
N PHE A 91 -17.96 -0.93 9.34
CA PHE A 91 -17.44 -1.58 8.13
C PHE A 91 -17.56 -3.11 8.19
N LEU A 92 -17.13 -3.72 9.29
CA LEU A 92 -17.12 -5.18 9.48
C LEU A 92 -18.52 -5.81 9.58
N ARG A 93 -19.57 -5.02 9.85
CA ARG A 93 -20.96 -5.50 9.85
C ARG A 93 -21.51 -5.74 8.45
N ASP A 94 -20.88 -5.17 7.43
CA ASP A 94 -21.28 -5.36 6.04
C ASP A 94 -20.63 -6.65 5.49
N THR A 95 -21.34 -7.77 5.63
CA THR A 95 -20.85 -9.07 5.17
C THR A 95 -20.62 -9.13 3.67
N SER A 96 -21.34 -8.30 2.89
CA SER A 96 -21.16 -8.24 1.44
C SER A 96 -19.78 -7.66 1.06
N LEU A 97 -19.14 -6.90 1.95
CA LEU A 97 -17.77 -6.41 1.74
C LEU A 97 -16.73 -7.48 2.02
N LEU A 98 -16.98 -8.35 3.00
CA LEU A 98 -16.10 -9.48 3.28
C LEU A 98 -16.03 -10.41 2.07
N ASP A 99 -17.18 -10.71 1.45
CA ASP A 99 -17.24 -11.50 0.21
C ASP A 99 -16.40 -10.88 -0.92
N ARG A 100 -16.34 -9.55 -0.99
CA ARG A 100 -15.53 -8.84 -1.99
C ARG A 100 -14.03 -8.95 -1.76
N PHE A 101 -13.58 -9.26 -0.55
CA PHE A 101 -12.18 -9.59 -0.28
C PHE A 101 -11.85 -11.03 -0.68
N HIS A 102 -12.84 -11.93 -0.74
CA HIS A 102 -12.65 -13.29 -1.23
C HIS A 102 -12.55 -13.37 -2.76
N ASP A 103 -13.16 -12.43 -3.49
CA ASP A 103 -13.24 -12.42 -4.95
C ASP A 103 -12.75 -11.09 -5.56
N THR A 104 -11.49 -10.73 -5.27
CA THR A 104 -10.87 -9.54 -5.87
C THR A 104 -10.50 -9.77 -7.33
N LYS A 105 -10.50 -8.69 -8.13
CA LYS A 105 -10.05 -8.79 -9.53
C LYS A 105 -8.52 -8.97 -9.61
N PRO A 106 -8.00 -9.82 -10.51
CA PRO A 106 -6.57 -9.84 -10.78
C PRO A 106 -6.13 -8.56 -11.50
N LEU A 107 -4.96 -8.02 -11.14
CA LEU A 107 -4.42 -6.81 -11.79
C LEU A 107 -4.30 -6.94 -13.31
N SER A 108 -4.06 -8.16 -13.82
CA SER A 108 -3.99 -8.43 -15.26
C SER A 108 -5.30 -8.21 -16.01
N SER A 109 -6.44 -8.18 -15.31
CA SER A 109 -7.77 -7.92 -15.87
C SER A 109 -8.21 -6.45 -15.77
N ILE A 110 -7.42 -5.62 -15.08
CA ILE A 110 -7.77 -4.22 -14.84
C ILE A 110 -7.49 -3.41 -16.11
N ASN A 111 -8.54 -2.73 -16.62
CA ASN A 111 -8.41 -1.69 -17.62
C ASN A 111 -8.16 -0.34 -16.92
N PRO A 112 -6.95 0.25 -16.97
CA PRO A 112 -6.65 1.48 -16.24
C PRO A 112 -7.53 2.66 -16.63
N GLU A 113 -8.04 2.71 -17.87
CA GLU A 113 -8.86 3.83 -18.39
C GLU A 113 -10.19 4.03 -17.64
N GLU A 114 -10.66 3.01 -16.92
CA GLU A 114 -11.90 3.03 -16.13
C GLU A 114 -11.75 3.71 -14.76
N TYR A 115 -10.52 4.08 -14.39
CA TYR A 115 -10.19 4.55 -13.04
C TYR A 115 -9.63 5.97 -13.04
N SER A 116 -10.15 6.78 -12.12
CA SER A 116 -9.63 8.13 -11.81
C SER A 116 -8.77 8.14 -10.56
N ILE A 117 -8.87 7.11 -9.72
CA ILE A 117 -8.20 7.04 -8.43
C ILE A 117 -7.70 5.61 -8.23
N VAL A 118 -6.42 5.47 -7.88
CA VAL A 118 -5.85 4.23 -7.35
C VAL A 118 -5.47 4.45 -5.90
N LEU A 119 -5.92 3.57 -5.01
CA LEU A 119 -5.61 3.60 -3.58
C LEU A 119 -4.93 2.31 -3.16
N ILE A 120 -3.87 2.45 -2.37
CA ILE A 120 -3.01 1.35 -1.96
C ILE A 120 -2.82 1.44 -0.44
N PRO A 121 -3.67 0.76 0.34
CA PRO A 121 -3.41 0.54 1.76
C PRO A 121 -2.20 -0.38 1.98
N GLY A 122 -1.62 -0.31 3.18
CA GLY A 122 -0.66 -1.27 3.73
C GLY A 122 -1.29 -2.63 4.03
N LYS A 123 -0.65 -3.54 4.77
CA LYS A 123 0.41 -3.41 5.79
C LYS A 123 1.72 -4.06 5.29
N TYR A 124 2.56 -4.62 6.16
CA TYR A 124 3.87 -5.20 5.83
C TYR A 124 3.87 -6.17 4.64
N ALA A 125 2.81 -6.98 4.46
CA ALA A 125 2.71 -7.91 3.33
C ALA A 125 2.73 -7.24 1.94
N THR A 126 2.36 -5.95 1.83
CA THR A 126 2.46 -5.21 0.56
C THR A 126 3.90 -5.14 0.04
N MET A 127 4.88 -5.17 0.94
CA MET A 127 6.30 -5.13 0.61
C MET A 127 6.77 -6.39 -0.12
N VAL A 128 6.00 -7.47 -0.05
CA VAL A 128 6.32 -8.77 -0.68
C VAL A 128 5.87 -8.80 -2.14
N ASP A 129 4.64 -8.39 -2.44
CA ASP A 129 4.04 -8.60 -3.75
C ASP A 129 3.62 -7.33 -4.50
N LEU A 130 3.59 -6.16 -3.83
CA LEU A 130 3.26 -4.89 -4.48
C LEU A 130 4.51 -4.06 -4.83
N ALA A 131 5.57 -4.13 -4.00
CA ALA A 131 6.75 -3.27 -4.15
C ALA A 131 7.44 -3.37 -5.52
N SER A 132 7.45 -4.57 -6.11
CA SER A 132 8.09 -4.87 -7.40
C SER A 132 7.12 -5.37 -8.47
N ASN A 133 5.85 -4.96 -8.40
CA ASN A 133 4.81 -5.45 -9.31
C ASN A 133 4.72 -4.62 -10.60
N ASP A 134 5.27 -5.14 -11.70
CA ASP A 134 5.26 -4.44 -13.00
C ASP A 134 3.85 -4.18 -13.55
N THR A 135 2.87 -5.03 -13.26
CA THR A 135 1.48 -4.82 -13.69
C THR A 135 0.86 -3.66 -12.92
N LEU A 136 1.06 -3.60 -11.60
CA LEU A 136 0.62 -2.48 -10.76
C LEU A 136 1.27 -1.17 -11.20
N CYS A 137 2.59 -1.18 -11.45
CA CYS A 137 3.31 -0.02 -11.97
C CYS A 137 2.68 0.51 -13.27
N LYS A 138 2.36 -0.36 -14.24
CA LYS A 138 1.70 0.06 -15.48
C LYS A 138 0.32 0.68 -15.24
N ILE A 139 -0.45 0.16 -14.28
CA ILE A 139 -1.75 0.71 -13.89
C ILE A 139 -1.58 2.10 -13.28
N ILE A 140 -0.64 2.25 -12.33
CA ILE A 140 -0.32 3.53 -11.67
C ILE A 140 0.11 4.57 -12.70
N ASP A 141 1.06 4.22 -13.58
CA ASP A 141 1.56 5.12 -14.63
C ASP A 141 0.42 5.55 -15.58
N ALA A 142 -0.42 4.60 -16.02
CA ALA A 142 -1.55 4.90 -16.88
C ALA A 142 -2.56 5.84 -16.19
N VAL A 143 -2.90 5.59 -14.92
CA VAL A 143 -3.85 6.43 -14.19
C VAL A 143 -3.24 7.82 -13.93
N TYR A 144 -2.00 7.92 -13.46
CA TYR A 144 -1.39 9.20 -13.10
C TYR A 144 -1.13 10.10 -14.31
N PHE A 145 -0.51 9.53 -15.36
CA PHE A 145 -0.02 10.30 -16.51
C PHE A 145 -1.09 10.43 -17.60
N LYS A 146 -1.71 9.32 -18.03
CA LYS A 146 -2.68 9.34 -19.14
C LYS A 146 -4.05 9.82 -18.68
N ASN A 147 -4.55 9.26 -17.58
CA ASN A 147 -5.89 9.61 -17.11
C ASN A 147 -5.92 10.90 -16.29
N ARG A 148 -4.75 11.42 -15.91
CA ARG A 148 -4.57 12.54 -14.97
C ARG A 148 -5.31 12.31 -13.64
N GLY A 149 -5.33 11.05 -13.21
CA GLY A 149 -5.95 10.59 -11.97
C GLY A 149 -5.07 10.78 -10.74
N ILE A 150 -5.62 10.38 -9.60
CA ILE A 150 -5.01 10.47 -8.27
C ILE A 150 -4.43 9.10 -7.88
N ILE A 151 -3.24 9.12 -7.29
CA ILE A 151 -2.63 7.94 -6.66
C ILE A 151 -2.56 8.23 -5.17
N GLY A 152 -3.20 7.39 -4.35
CA GLY A 152 -3.21 7.50 -2.90
C GLY A 152 -2.58 6.28 -2.25
N THR A 153 -1.68 6.48 -1.30
CA THR A 153 -1.12 5.39 -0.49
C THR A 153 -1.21 5.72 1.00
N ILE A 154 -1.26 4.70 1.84
CA ILE A 154 -1.21 4.84 3.30
C ILE A 154 -0.41 3.69 3.89
N GLY A 155 0.37 3.96 4.94
CA GLY A 155 1.23 2.98 5.57
C GLY A 155 2.23 2.38 4.58
N HIS A 156 2.47 1.07 4.70
CA HIS A 156 3.37 0.32 3.81
C HIS A 156 2.87 0.23 2.36
N GLY A 157 1.65 0.65 2.04
CA GLY A 157 1.14 0.68 0.66
C GLY A 157 1.96 1.58 -0.27
N VAL A 158 2.69 2.56 0.28
CA VAL A 158 3.60 3.43 -0.49
C VAL A 158 4.71 2.64 -1.20
N CYS A 159 5.01 1.41 -0.74
CA CYS A 159 6.04 0.59 -1.37
C CYS A 159 5.73 0.24 -2.84
N ALA A 160 4.44 0.22 -3.22
CA ALA A 160 4.02 -0.01 -4.59
C ALA A 160 4.59 1.02 -5.59
N LEU A 161 5.00 2.19 -5.10
CA LEU A 161 5.57 3.26 -5.92
C LEU A 161 7.05 3.05 -6.26
N PHE A 162 7.77 2.18 -5.53
CA PHE A 162 9.22 2.00 -5.71
C PHE A 162 9.59 1.51 -7.11
N SER A 163 8.79 0.60 -7.68
CA SER A 163 9.03 0.07 -9.03
C SER A 163 8.46 0.93 -10.18
N CYS A 164 7.82 2.07 -9.88
CA CYS A 164 7.13 2.92 -10.87
C CYS A 164 8.07 3.87 -11.64
N GLN A 165 7.83 4.11 -12.93
CA GLN A 165 8.68 4.97 -13.76
C GLN A 165 8.16 6.41 -13.84
N SER A 166 9.07 7.38 -13.92
CA SER A 166 8.74 8.73 -14.39
C SER A 166 8.70 8.74 -15.93
N GLU A 167 7.97 9.68 -16.53
CA GLU A 167 7.96 9.88 -17.98
C GLU A 167 9.34 10.26 -18.56
N GLU A 168 10.24 10.80 -17.74
CA GLU A 168 11.62 11.12 -18.15
C GLU A 168 12.45 9.84 -18.36
N LYS A 169 12.76 9.56 -19.64
CA LYS A 169 13.54 8.41 -20.11
C LYS A 169 15.05 8.53 -19.87
N ASP A 170 15.54 9.67 -19.38
CA ASP A 170 16.98 9.91 -19.26
C ASP A 170 17.52 9.47 -17.89
N LYS A 171 18.32 8.40 -17.93
CA LYS A 171 18.91 7.72 -16.78
C LYS A 171 20.33 8.19 -16.52
N PRO A 172 20.68 8.47 -15.25
CA PRO A 172 21.83 7.87 -14.61
C PRO A 172 21.36 6.67 -13.76
N LYS A 173 22.27 5.73 -13.48
CA LYS A 173 22.01 4.47 -12.76
C LYS A 173 21.24 4.69 -11.45
N ALA A 174 19.94 4.46 -11.45
CA ALA A 174 19.15 4.34 -10.23
C ALA A 174 19.35 2.93 -9.61
N SER A 175 19.16 2.81 -8.30
CA SER A 175 19.06 1.52 -7.61
C SER A 175 18.03 0.62 -8.32
N PRO A 176 18.25 -0.71 -8.45
CA PRO A 176 17.36 -1.61 -9.18
C PRO A 176 15.89 -1.60 -8.71
N LEU A 177 15.61 -1.08 -7.51
CA LEU A 177 14.29 -0.96 -6.89
C LEU A 177 13.69 0.45 -6.90
N CYS A 178 14.38 1.47 -7.41
CA CYS A 178 13.87 2.85 -7.45
C CYS A 178 13.79 3.30 -8.90
N LYS A 179 12.64 3.06 -9.54
CA LYS A 179 12.35 3.70 -10.83
C LYS A 179 11.81 5.11 -10.54
N ASN A 180 12.13 6.07 -11.42
CA ASN A 180 12.17 7.52 -11.14
C ASN A 180 10.87 8.22 -10.65
N PHE A 181 9.74 7.53 -10.40
CA PHE A 181 8.47 8.17 -10.06
C PHE A 181 8.54 9.05 -8.80
N LEU A 182 9.27 8.62 -7.78
CA LEU A 182 9.38 9.30 -6.48
C LEU A 182 10.45 10.40 -6.42
N LYS A 183 11.34 10.48 -7.41
CA LYS A 183 12.49 11.38 -7.36
C LYS A 183 12.03 12.85 -7.35
N GLY A 184 12.45 13.60 -6.33
CA GLY A 184 12.11 15.01 -6.14
C GLY A 184 10.66 15.26 -5.71
N ARG A 185 9.85 14.21 -5.50
CA ARG A 185 8.48 14.33 -5.02
C ARG A 185 8.44 14.41 -3.51
N ARG A 186 7.43 15.09 -2.97
CA ARG A 186 7.12 15.10 -1.53
C ARG A 186 6.25 13.90 -1.21
N CYS A 187 6.59 13.15 -0.19
CA CYS A 187 5.78 12.00 0.26
C CYS A 187 6.02 11.67 1.73
N THR A 188 5.13 10.87 2.29
CA THR A 188 5.24 10.27 3.63
C THR A 188 4.95 8.77 3.56
N GLY A 189 5.20 8.10 4.68
CA GLY A 189 4.87 6.70 4.97
C GLY A 189 5.31 6.38 6.40
N PRO A 190 5.26 5.10 6.82
CA PRO A 190 5.75 4.68 8.12
C PRO A 190 7.16 5.17 8.37
N THR A 191 7.36 5.76 9.54
CA THR A 191 8.65 6.26 9.99
C THR A 191 9.49 5.11 10.56
N ASN A 192 10.80 5.24 10.44
CA ASN A 192 11.75 4.33 11.07
C ASN A 192 11.55 4.31 12.60
N GLU A 193 11.06 5.40 13.20
CA GLU A 193 10.76 5.49 14.63
C GLU A 193 9.53 4.67 15.01
N GLU A 194 8.45 4.70 14.23
CA GLU A 194 7.27 3.83 14.43
C GLU A 194 7.65 2.35 14.34
N GLU A 195 8.43 1.97 13.33
CA GLU A 195 8.85 0.57 13.14
C GLU A 195 9.75 0.08 14.28
N LYS A 196 10.58 0.97 14.86
CA LYS A 196 11.37 0.70 16.08
C LYS A 196 10.51 0.59 17.33
N ILE A 197 9.53 1.48 17.52
CA ILE A 197 8.61 1.42 18.67
C ILE A 197 7.80 0.13 18.65
N LEU A 198 7.37 -0.32 17.46
CA LEU A 198 6.69 -1.59 17.27
C LEU A 198 7.62 -2.80 17.31
N ASN A 199 8.94 -2.58 17.39
CA ASN A 199 9.98 -3.63 17.40
C ASN A 199 9.80 -4.61 16.23
N ILE A 200 9.56 -4.07 15.03
CA ILE A 200 9.37 -4.85 13.80
C ILE A 200 10.42 -4.52 12.74
N ASP A 201 11.17 -3.44 12.91
CA ASP A 201 12.22 -2.95 12.02
C ASP A 201 13.20 -4.05 11.56
N HIS A 202 13.64 -4.92 12.47
CA HIS A 202 14.54 -6.05 12.18
C HIS A 202 13.87 -7.19 11.39
N CYS A 203 12.54 -7.22 11.31
CA CYS A 203 11.78 -8.19 10.53
C CYS A 203 11.47 -7.71 9.10
N LEU A 204 11.72 -6.45 8.78
CA LEU A 204 11.37 -5.89 7.48
C LEU A 204 12.51 -6.05 6.47
N PRO A 205 12.22 -6.27 5.17
CA PRO A 205 13.25 -6.36 4.14
C PRO A 205 13.99 -5.04 3.92
N TYR A 206 13.36 -3.92 4.29
CA TYR A 206 13.90 -2.57 4.32
C TYR A 206 12.90 -1.67 5.06
N LEU A 207 13.35 -0.52 5.56
CA LEU A 207 12.46 0.48 6.16
C LEU A 207 11.90 1.42 5.07
N ILE A 208 10.62 1.78 5.18
CA ILE A 208 9.94 2.59 4.15
C ILE A 208 10.55 3.98 4.04
N GLU A 209 10.75 4.66 5.16
CA GLU A 209 11.33 6.00 5.23
C GLU A 209 12.72 6.05 4.57
N ASP A 210 13.60 5.08 4.89
CA ASP A 210 14.91 4.99 4.28
C ASP A 210 14.81 4.75 2.77
N ARG A 211 13.95 3.82 2.34
CA ARG A 211 13.78 3.50 0.92
C ARG A 211 13.23 4.68 0.11
N LEU A 212 12.31 5.46 0.67
CA LEU A 212 11.78 6.67 0.03
C LEU A 212 12.90 7.69 -0.21
N ARG A 213 13.77 7.91 0.78
CA ARG A 213 14.94 8.80 0.63
C ARG A 213 15.95 8.28 -0.38
N GLU A 214 16.23 6.97 -0.39
CA GLU A 214 17.09 6.34 -1.39
C GLU A 214 16.55 6.48 -2.82
N CYS A 215 15.22 6.46 -2.99
CA CYS A 215 14.57 6.75 -4.27
C CYS A 215 14.59 8.25 -4.64
N GLY A 216 15.19 9.10 -3.82
CA GLY A 216 15.33 10.54 -4.05
C GLY A 216 14.08 11.35 -3.72
N ALA A 217 13.16 10.81 -2.93
CA ALA A 217 11.98 11.55 -2.49
C ALA A 217 12.31 12.51 -1.35
N HIS A 218 11.54 13.60 -1.26
CA HIS A 218 11.50 14.47 -0.10
C HIS A 218 10.54 13.88 0.94
N PHE A 219 11.07 13.00 1.78
CA PHE A 219 10.31 12.39 2.87
C PHE A 219 9.95 13.43 3.94
N GLU A 220 8.67 13.54 4.25
CA GLU A 220 8.11 14.36 5.33
C GLU A 220 7.41 13.44 6.31
N SER A 221 7.42 13.77 7.61
CA SER A 221 6.72 12.99 8.64
C SER A 221 6.25 13.87 9.79
N ALA A 222 5.27 13.36 10.54
CA ALA A 222 4.91 13.87 11.86
C ALA A 222 5.50 12.98 12.97
N HIS A 223 5.19 13.32 14.22
CA HIS A 223 5.48 12.44 15.35
C HIS A 223 4.86 11.05 15.15
N PRO A 224 5.51 9.98 15.64
CA PRO A 224 4.99 8.62 15.55
C PRO A 224 3.50 8.49 15.91
N PHE A 225 2.77 7.77 15.08
CA PHE A 225 1.33 7.48 15.21
C PHE A 225 0.41 8.71 15.15
N SER A 226 0.94 9.86 14.74
CA SER A 226 0.13 11.07 14.50
C SER A 226 -0.44 11.05 13.09
N PRO A 227 -1.70 11.48 12.87
CA PRO A 227 -2.25 11.62 11.53
C PRO A 227 -1.41 12.60 10.69
N PHE A 228 -0.86 12.12 9.57
CA PHE A 228 -0.06 12.94 8.68
C PHE A 228 -0.27 12.54 7.22
N VAL A 229 -0.47 13.54 6.36
CA VAL A 229 -0.75 13.37 4.93
C VAL A 229 0.07 14.39 4.14
N VAL A 230 0.74 13.90 3.11
CA VAL A 230 1.45 14.73 2.14
C VAL A 230 0.71 14.66 0.81
N VAL A 231 0.43 15.85 0.26
CA VAL A 231 -0.14 16.01 -1.09
C VAL A 231 0.90 16.68 -1.98
N ASP A 232 1.29 15.97 -3.04
CA ASP A 232 2.18 16.45 -4.09
C ASP A 232 1.49 16.27 -5.45
N GLU A 233 0.94 17.36 -5.99
CA GLU A 233 0.06 17.35 -7.16
C GLU A 233 -1.13 16.36 -7.03
N ARG A 234 -1.04 15.19 -7.68
CA ARG A 234 -2.05 14.11 -7.67
C ARG A 234 -1.55 12.86 -6.96
N LEU A 235 -0.39 12.93 -6.31
CA LEU A 235 0.12 11.93 -5.40
C LEU A 235 -0.28 12.33 -3.96
N VAL A 236 -0.99 11.44 -3.28
CA VAL A 236 -1.41 11.61 -1.89
C VAL A 236 -0.83 10.45 -1.10
N THR A 237 -0.05 10.74 -0.05
CA THR A 237 0.55 9.71 0.79
C THR A 237 0.21 9.97 2.25
N GLY A 238 -0.13 8.92 2.99
CA GLY A 238 -0.39 8.96 4.44
C GLY A 238 0.68 8.18 5.20
N GLN A 239 1.08 8.73 6.34
CA GLN A 239 1.94 8.05 7.33
C GLN A 239 1.20 6.85 7.92
#